data_AF-A0A8H7F8S6-F1
#
_entry.id   AF-A0A8H7F8S6-F1
#
_cell.length_a   1.000
_cell.length_b   1.000
_cell.length_c   1.000
_cell.angle_alpha   90.00
_cell.angle_beta   90.00
_cell.angle_gamma   90.00
#
_symmetry.space_group_name_H-M   'P 1'
#
loop_
_entity.id
_entity.type
_entity.pdbx_description
1 polymer ?
#
loop_
_entity_poly.entity_id
_entity_poly.type
_entity_poly.pdbx_seq_one_letter_code
_entity_poly.pdbx_strand_id
1 'polypeptide(L)'
;MFSPLLHGPRTFKSTIYLFVFLIVLYLIYIETTLPGYNRRLTTPPNHVSSSPSTAPPLALKPTSPPAEPRILLVSALFPLAKSKHSHEDYENWLGKFLKSITTPVYFYAPPSLSSMILSLRGSLPIYINTTFNSPFDISPLRGLENAYEHFHTIDREASYHNPELYAVWNAKPWLLDSAIKHLEEEKGEVYDYAFWNDAGSFRYDHVYTEWPNPSRVEEVWNIGVERVVEAGGFTESRGKMKNHLLFFPFTGMFGWAKRYWKEDDGPVDMDISEGSFFGGSPSTVSWWSETYYIYHDYYLRKGYFVGKDQTLINALFLLFPERVFGIWLDNPDATRIGIPGFDVGSMGKCGPPWWYYQWFLADGEERSVMSEKWLKDSNDYKSWLWQGWEWWNQRQECRSTRVFWLKDKLLGVFGRGWTVNRNVIV
;
A
#
# COMPACT_ATOMS: atom_id res chain seq x y z
N MET A 1 72.40 17.06 2.30
CA MET A 1 72.24 16.27 1.05
C MET A 1 71.69 14.92 1.46
N PHE A 2 70.50 14.44 1.12
CA PHE A 2 69.51 14.74 0.08
C PHE A 2 68.08 14.51 0.63
N SER A 3 67.10 15.20 0.04
CA SER A 3 65.66 15.12 0.30
C SER A 3 64.97 14.23 -0.76
N PRO A 4 63.94 13.42 -0.44
CA PRO A 4 63.12 12.80 -1.47
C PRO A 4 61.84 13.61 -1.72
N LEU A 5 61.73 14.13 -2.94
CA LEU A 5 60.52 14.70 -3.53
C LEU A 5 59.51 13.58 -3.83
N LEU A 6 58.37 13.58 -3.13
CA LEU A 6 57.20 12.78 -3.48
C LEU A 6 56.49 13.39 -4.70
N HIS A 7 56.82 12.90 -5.90
CA HIS A 7 55.99 13.09 -7.10
C HIS A 7 54.96 11.97 -7.17
N GLY A 8 53.73 12.24 -6.71
CA GLY A 8 52.60 11.35 -6.94
C GLY A 8 52.30 11.21 -8.44
N PRO A 9 51.96 10.00 -8.93
CA PRO A 9 51.81 9.74 -10.35
C PRO A 9 50.62 10.52 -10.93
N ARG A 10 50.89 11.34 -11.96
CA ARG A 10 49.90 12.13 -12.73
C ARG A 10 48.78 11.29 -13.36
N THR A 11 48.88 9.96 -13.35
CA THR A 11 47.94 9.02 -13.98
C THR A 11 46.62 8.85 -13.22
N PHE A 12 46.56 9.17 -11.93
CA PHE A 12 45.34 8.98 -11.14
C PHE A 12 44.23 9.97 -11.51
N LYS A 13 44.58 11.24 -11.78
CA LYS A 13 43.61 12.28 -12.15
C LYS A 13 42.96 11.98 -13.51
N SER A 14 43.74 11.53 -14.49
CA SER A 14 43.24 11.19 -15.83
C SER A 14 42.24 10.05 -15.80
N THR A 15 42.43 9.09 -14.90
CA THR A 15 41.53 7.92 -14.76
C THR A 15 40.18 8.33 -14.18
N ILE A 16 40.15 9.26 -13.23
CA ILE A 16 38.90 9.80 -12.67
C ILE A 16 38.12 10.59 -13.73
N TYR A 17 38.78 11.45 -14.51
CA TYR A 17 38.10 12.20 -15.57
C TYR A 17 37.53 11.30 -16.65
N LEU A 18 38.25 10.24 -17.03
CA LEU A 18 37.74 9.25 -17.97
C LEU A 18 36.52 8.50 -17.43
N PHE A 19 36.54 8.11 -16.15
CA PHE A 19 35.42 7.41 -15.52
C PHE A 19 34.17 8.31 -15.43
N VAL A 20 34.32 9.57 -15.03
CA VAL A 20 33.22 10.55 -15.01
C VAL A 20 32.70 10.80 -16.42
N PHE A 21 33.57 10.93 -17.41
CA PHE A 21 33.19 11.12 -18.80
C PHE A 21 32.41 9.92 -19.36
N LEU A 22 32.83 8.69 -19.04
CA LEU A 22 32.12 7.47 -19.43
C LEU A 22 30.75 7.36 -18.77
N ILE A 23 30.60 7.77 -17.50
CA ILE A 23 29.30 7.86 -16.83
C ILE A 23 28.39 8.85 -17.54
N VAL A 24 28.90 10.04 -17.87
CA VAL A 24 28.12 11.07 -18.60
C VAL A 24 27.68 10.56 -19.97
N LEU A 25 28.58 9.92 -20.73
CA LEU A 25 28.22 9.32 -22.02
C LEU A 25 27.21 8.19 -21.90
N TYR A 26 27.30 7.36 -20.86
CA TYR A 26 26.34 6.29 -20.59
C TYR A 26 24.95 6.84 -20.25
N LEU A 27 24.88 7.91 -19.46
CA LEU A 27 23.62 8.60 -19.15
C LEU A 27 23.00 9.23 -20.41
N ILE A 28 23.80 9.90 -21.25
CA ILE A 28 23.35 10.43 -22.53
C ILE A 28 22.86 9.30 -23.45
N TYR A 29 23.58 8.18 -23.50
CA TYR A 29 23.18 7.01 -24.29
C TYR A 29 21.83 6.46 -23.81
N ILE A 30 21.64 6.26 -22.50
CA ILE A 30 20.35 5.83 -21.92
C ILE A 30 19.22 6.77 -22.35
N GLU A 31 19.45 8.07 -22.28
CA GLU A 31 18.43 9.08 -22.57
C GLU A 31 18.10 9.20 -24.07
N THR A 32 19.09 8.92 -24.95
CA THR A 32 18.93 9.07 -26.41
C THR A 32 18.55 7.78 -27.13
N THR A 33 18.93 6.60 -26.62
CA THR A 33 18.76 5.32 -27.34
C THR A 33 17.73 4.37 -26.76
N LEU A 34 17.21 4.60 -25.54
CA LEU A 34 16.04 3.86 -25.05
C LEU A 34 14.76 4.51 -25.61
N PRO A 35 14.21 4.01 -26.73
CA PRO A 35 13.14 4.67 -27.46
C PRO A 35 11.83 4.25 -26.79
N GLY A 36 11.44 4.99 -25.76
CA GLY A 36 10.20 4.71 -25.03
C GLY A 36 9.73 5.78 -24.07
N TYR A 37 10.59 6.71 -23.68
CA TYR A 37 10.27 7.61 -22.56
C TYR A 37 9.72 9.00 -22.97
N ASN A 38 9.95 9.43 -24.21
CA ASN A 38 9.44 10.72 -24.73
C ASN A 38 8.34 10.52 -25.79
N ARG A 39 7.24 9.84 -25.44
CA ARG A 39 6.04 9.80 -26.28
C ARG A 39 5.11 10.97 -25.92
N ARG A 40 5.14 11.99 -26.77
CA ARG A 40 4.10 13.03 -26.99
C ARG A 40 3.64 13.80 -25.75
N LEU A 41 4.35 14.88 -25.45
CA LEU A 41 3.70 16.12 -25.02
C LEU A 41 2.90 16.66 -26.22
N THR A 42 1.74 16.08 -26.49
CA THR A 42 0.67 16.85 -27.13
C THR A 42 0.30 17.94 -26.14
N THR A 43 0.44 19.20 -26.56
CA THR A 43 -0.13 20.35 -25.87
C THR A 43 -1.53 19.99 -25.37
N PRO A 44 -1.84 20.19 -24.07
CA PRO A 44 -3.19 20.00 -23.60
C PRO A 44 -4.11 20.91 -24.43
N PRO A 45 -5.28 20.43 -24.88
CA PRO A 45 -6.25 21.31 -25.50
C PRO A 45 -6.56 22.43 -24.52
N ASN A 46 -6.54 23.67 -25.02
CA ASN A 46 -6.92 24.86 -24.27
C ASN A 46 -8.15 24.55 -23.42
N HIS A 47 -8.02 24.69 -22.10
CA HIS A 47 -9.16 24.70 -21.20
C HIS A 47 -10.14 25.75 -21.70
N VAL A 48 -11.24 25.29 -22.29
CA VAL A 48 -12.42 26.11 -22.54
C VAL A 48 -12.92 26.51 -21.16
N SER A 49 -12.73 27.78 -20.83
CA SER A 49 -13.37 28.44 -19.70
C SER A 49 -14.88 28.28 -19.88
N SER A 50 -15.49 27.37 -19.12
CA SER A 50 -16.93 27.21 -19.08
C SER A 50 -17.50 28.42 -18.34
N SER A 51 -18.29 29.21 -19.07
CA SER A 51 -19.06 30.30 -18.48
C SER A 51 -20.03 29.75 -17.43
N PRO A 52 -20.21 30.42 -16.29
CA PRO A 52 -21.13 29.97 -15.25
C PRO A 52 -22.56 30.00 -15.77
N SER A 53 -23.23 28.85 -15.73
CA SER A 53 -24.65 28.70 -16.02
C SER A 53 -25.47 29.39 -14.91
N THR A 54 -26.28 30.38 -15.29
CA THR A 54 -27.15 31.20 -14.43
C THR A 54 -28.48 30.53 -14.08
N ALA A 55 -28.50 29.21 -13.83
CA ALA A 55 -29.68 28.57 -13.28
C ALA A 55 -29.80 28.90 -11.77
N PRO A 56 -30.96 29.39 -11.29
CA PRO A 56 -31.16 29.62 -9.86
C PRO A 56 -31.05 28.30 -9.10
N PRO A 57 -30.27 28.20 -8.02
CA PRO A 57 -30.19 26.99 -7.23
C PRO A 57 -31.55 26.76 -6.57
N LEU A 58 -32.18 25.62 -6.89
CA LEU A 58 -33.27 25.06 -6.10
C LEU A 58 -32.75 24.89 -4.67
N ALA A 59 -33.23 25.75 -3.77
CA ALA A 59 -32.88 25.74 -2.37
C ALA A 59 -33.37 24.44 -1.71
N LEU A 60 -32.52 23.41 -1.76
CA LEU A 60 -32.69 22.21 -0.96
C LEU A 60 -32.50 22.61 0.51
N LYS A 61 -33.52 22.29 1.32
CA LYS A 61 -33.50 22.43 2.77
C LYS A 61 -32.17 21.83 3.30
N PRO A 62 -31.45 22.51 4.20
CA PRO A 62 -30.23 21.96 4.79
C PRO A 62 -30.61 20.74 5.63
N THR A 63 -30.50 19.56 5.05
CA THR A 63 -30.36 18.31 5.79
C THR A 63 -29.07 18.41 6.62
N SER A 64 -29.16 18.07 7.90
CA SER A 64 -27.99 17.93 8.77
C SER A 64 -26.86 17.20 8.04
N PRO A 65 -25.60 17.62 8.21
CA PRO A 65 -24.48 16.92 7.58
C PRO A 65 -24.58 15.42 7.91
N PRO A 66 -24.35 14.53 6.93
CA PRO A 66 -24.34 13.11 7.18
C PRO A 66 -23.34 12.82 8.30
N ALA A 67 -23.69 11.87 9.18
CA ALA A 67 -22.77 11.43 10.23
C ALA A 67 -21.48 10.90 9.57
N GLU A 68 -20.34 11.22 10.17
CA GLU A 68 -19.05 10.72 9.69
C GLU A 68 -18.98 9.20 9.83
N PRO A 69 -18.34 8.49 8.87
CA PRO A 69 -18.29 7.04 8.90
C PRO A 69 -17.43 6.55 10.07
N ARG A 70 -17.87 5.47 10.72
CA ARG A 70 -17.10 4.79 11.76
C ARG A 70 -16.09 3.85 11.12
N ILE A 71 -14.83 4.00 11.52
CA ILE A 71 -13.71 3.20 11.02
C ILE A 71 -13.16 2.31 12.14
N LEU A 72 -12.93 1.03 11.82
CA LEU A 72 -12.17 0.10 12.65
C LEU A 72 -10.80 -0.18 12.01
N LEU A 73 -9.73 -0.07 12.78
CA LEU A 73 -8.43 -0.61 12.41
C LEU A 73 -8.21 -1.96 13.06
N VAL A 74 -7.75 -2.94 12.28
CA VAL A 74 -7.38 -4.27 12.79
C VAL A 74 -5.90 -4.50 12.55
N SER A 75 -5.21 -4.97 13.59
CA SER A 75 -3.78 -5.28 13.52
C SER A 75 -3.45 -6.49 14.37
N ALA A 76 -2.22 -6.99 14.23
CA ALA A 76 -1.73 -8.07 15.07
C ALA A 76 -0.22 -7.98 15.31
N LEU A 77 0.21 -8.64 16.39
CA LEU A 77 1.61 -8.90 16.68
C LEU A 77 1.77 -10.32 17.23
N PHE A 78 2.43 -11.16 16.45
CA PHE A 78 2.88 -12.47 16.88
C PHE A 78 4.42 -12.49 16.89
N PRO A 79 5.06 -12.75 18.04
CA PRO A 79 6.50 -12.80 18.12
C PRO A 79 7.00 -14.05 17.37
N LEU A 80 7.97 -13.87 16.49
CA LEU A 80 8.58 -14.95 15.72
C LEU A 80 9.88 -15.39 16.40
N ALA A 81 10.17 -16.70 16.39
CA ALA A 81 11.43 -17.23 16.93
C ALA A 81 12.66 -16.61 16.26
N LYS A 82 12.56 -16.32 14.95
CA LYS A 82 13.54 -15.58 14.16
C LYS A 82 12.91 -14.34 13.57
N SER A 83 13.07 -13.20 14.23
CA SER A 83 12.62 -11.91 13.72
C SER A 83 13.72 -11.19 12.93
N LYS A 84 13.33 -10.42 11.90
CA LYS A 84 14.24 -9.55 11.14
C LYS A 84 14.73 -8.34 11.97
N HIS A 85 13.95 -7.95 12.97
CA HIS A 85 14.13 -6.75 13.77
C HIS A 85 14.09 -7.10 15.27
N SER A 86 14.70 -6.24 16.08
CA SER A 86 14.73 -6.43 17.53
C SER A 86 13.36 -6.21 18.17
N HIS A 87 13.18 -6.66 19.41
CA HIS A 87 11.95 -6.39 20.16
C HIS A 87 11.74 -4.88 20.40
N GLU A 88 12.83 -4.14 20.66
CA GLU A 88 12.82 -2.69 20.84
C GLU A 88 12.37 -1.95 19.57
N ASP A 89 12.81 -2.40 18.38
CA ASP A 89 12.35 -1.84 17.11
C ASP A 89 10.82 -1.98 16.97
N TYR A 90 10.29 -3.18 17.28
CA TYR A 90 8.86 -3.41 17.21
C TYR A 90 8.09 -2.58 18.23
N GLU A 91 8.57 -2.49 19.47
CA GLU A 91 7.94 -1.66 20.50
C GLU A 91 7.90 -0.18 20.08
N ASN A 92 8.97 0.32 19.47
CA ASN A 92 9.04 1.68 18.91
C ASN A 92 8.01 1.89 17.78
N TRP A 93 7.93 0.97 16.81
CA TRP A 93 6.96 1.07 15.72
C TRP A 93 5.51 0.95 16.20
N LEU A 94 5.24 0.02 17.12
CA LEU A 94 3.95 -0.10 17.79
C LEU A 94 3.61 1.15 18.56
N GLY A 95 4.59 1.77 19.23
CA GLY A 95 4.41 3.03 19.95
C GLY A 95 3.94 4.14 19.02
N LYS A 96 4.55 4.28 17.84
CA LYS A 96 4.15 5.28 16.82
C LYS A 96 2.70 5.10 16.38
N PHE A 97 2.30 3.85 16.10
CA PHE A 97 0.94 3.52 15.71
C PHE A 97 -0.06 3.67 16.88
N LEU A 98 0.15 2.97 17.99
CA LEU A 98 -0.84 2.85 19.06
C LEU A 98 -0.98 4.12 19.90
N LYS A 99 0.07 4.94 20.07
CA LYS A 99 0.00 6.18 20.88
C LYS A 99 -0.67 7.33 20.14
N SER A 100 -0.48 7.39 18.83
CA SER A 100 -0.83 8.57 18.04
C SER A 100 -2.20 8.44 17.38
N ILE A 101 -2.55 7.24 16.91
CA ILE A 101 -3.75 7.04 16.10
C ILE A 101 -5.00 6.92 16.98
N THR A 102 -5.95 7.85 16.88
CA THR A 102 -7.14 7.92 17.74
C THR A 102 -8.24 6.94 17.33
N THR A 103 -8.26 6.49 16.07
CA THR A 103 -9.22 5.51 15.54
C THR A 103 -9.25 4.25 16.40
N PRO A 104 -10.44 3.67 16.67
CA PRO A 104 -10.55 2.40 17.40
C PRO A 104 -9.71 1.29 16.76
N VAL A 105 -8.98 0.56 17.60
CA VAL A 105 -8.11 -0.54 17.16
C VAL A 105 -8.62 -1.86 17.74
N TYR A 106 -8.77 -2.87 16.91
CA TYR A 106 -8.85 -4.27 17.33
C TYR A 106 -7.49 -4.93 17.10
N PHE A 107 -6.90 -5.46 18.17
CA PHE A 107 -5.52 -5.92 18.17
C PHE A 107 -5.42 -7.38 18.61
N TYR A 108 -4.82 -8.23 17.78
CA TYR A 108 -4.53 -9.62 18.13
C TYR A 108 -3.09 -9.77 18.60
N ALA A 109 -2.87 -10.41 19.74
CA ALA A 109 -1.53 -10.74 20.22
C ALA A 109 -1.58 -11.87 21.25
N PRO A 110 -0.48 -12.62 21.46
CA PRO A 110 -0.42 -13.57 22.56
C PRO A 110 -0.64 -12.90 23.92
N PRO A 111 -1.15 -13.65 24.93
CA PRO A 111 -1.38 -13.13 26.28
C PRO A 111 -0.16 -12.41 26.88
N SER A 112 1.05 -12.89 26.59
CA SER A 112 2.31 -12.32 27.08
C SER A 112 2.58 -10.89 26.62
N LEU A 113 1.98 -10.45 25.50
CA LEU A 113 2.19 -9.10 24.94
C LEU A 113 1.08 -8.11 25.30
N SER A 114 -0.02 -8.57 25.91
CA SER A 114 -1.19 -7.73 26.21
C SER A 114 -0.85 -6.52 27.06
N SER A 115 -0.07 -6.68 28.12
CA SER A 115 0.29 -5.58 29.03
C SER A 115 1.13 -4.50 28.34
N MET A 116 2.06 -4.91 27.47
CA MET A 116 2.87 -3.98 26.67
C MET A 116 1.97 -3.20 25.70
N ILE A 117 1.07 -3.87 24.99
CA ILE A 117 0.15 -3.24 24.03
C ILE A 117 -0.77 -2.23 24.74
N LEU A 118 -1.35 -2.57 25.89
CA LEU A 118 -2.15 -1.65 26.70
C LEU A 118 -1.34 -0.45 27.18
N SER A 119 -0.12 -0.69 27.66
CA SER A 119 0.80 0.37 28.11
C SER A 119 1.14 1.34 26.97
N LEU A 120 1.43 0.82 25.78
CA LEU A 120 1.67 1.64 24.60
C LEU A 120 0.42 2.41 24.18
N ARG A 121 -0.77 1.80 24.22
CA ARG A 121 -2.01 2.45 23.81
C ARG A 121 -2.45 3.58 24.75
N GLY A 122 -2.19 3.44 26.05
CA GLY A 122 -2.66 4.40 27.05
C GLY A 122 -4.18 4.41 27.17
N SER A 123 -4.80 5.59 27.04
CA SER A 123 -6.24 5.78 27.20
C SER A 123 -7.04 5.72 25.89
N LEU A 124 -6.39 5.52 24.74
CA LEU A 124 -7.08 5.49 23.44
C LEU A 124 -7.86 4.17 23.26
N PRO A 125 -8.99 4.17 22.51
CA PRO A 125 -9.84 2.99 22.38
C PRO A 125 -9.10 1.79 21.77
N ILE A 126 -9.16 0.63 22.41
CA ILE A 126 -8.58 -0.63 21.90
C ILE A 126 -9.35 -1.84 22.41
N TYR A 127 -9.48 -2.84 21.54
CA TYR A 127 -9.92 -4.20 21.87
C TYR A 127 -8.72 -5.13 21.69
N ILE A 128 -8.30 -5.85 22.73
CA ILE A 128 -7.20 -6.81 22.63
C ILE A 128 -7.76 -8.22 22.70
N ASN A 129 -7.52 -9.01 21.66
CA ASN A 129 -7.84 -10.42 21.63
C ASN A 129 -6.56 -11.25 21.83
N THR A 130 -6.52 -11.98 22.95
CA THR A 130 -5.38 -12.80 23.37
C THR A 130 -5.61 -14.31 23.24
N THR A 131 -6.60 -14.70 22.43
CA THR A 131 -7.02 -16.11 22.31
C THR A 131 -5.94 -17.00 21.66
N PHE A 132 -5.03 -16.41 20.88
CA PHE A 132 -4.05 -17.13 20.07
C PHE A 132 -2.63 -16.90 20.61
N ASN A 133 -1.88 -17.98 20.85
CA ASN A 133 -0.47 -17.91 21.23
C ASN A 133 0.44 -17.89 19.99
N SER A 134 -0.02 -18.50 18.90
CA SER A 134 0.68 -18.65 17.63
C SER A 134 -0.24 -18.27 16.48
N PRO A 135 0.28 -17.76 15.35
CA PRO A 135 -0.52 -17.57 14.13
C PRO A 135 -1.13 -18.89 13.61
N PHE A 136 -0.54 -20.05 13.94
CA PHE A 136 -1.11 -21.35 13.59
C PHE A 136 -2.31 -21.77 14.47
N ASP A 137 -2.57 -21.06 15.58
CA ASP A 137 -3.79 -21.30 16.37
C ASP A 137 -5.05 -20.76 15.66
N ILE A 138 -4.86 -19.88 14.67
CA ILE A 138 -5.90 -19.21 13.88
C ILE A 138 -6.56 -20.22 12.93
N SER A 139 -7.89 -20.26 12.93
CA SER A 139 -8.68 -21.35 12.33
C SER A 139 -8.25 -21.78 10.91
N PRO A 140 -8.15 -20.88 9.90
CA PRO A 140 -7.76 -21.29 8.55
C PRO A 140 -6.31 -21.76 8.40
N LEU A 141 -5.46 -21.54 9.41
CA LEU A 141 -4.03 -21.88 9.35
C LEU A 141 -3.65 -23.08 10.22
N ARG A 142 -4.59 -23.54 11.05
CA ARG A 142 -4.36 -24.67 11.96
C ARG A 142 -4.02 -25.94 11.19
N GLY A 143 -2.89 -26.57 11.55
CA GLY A 143 -2.42 -27.79 10.91
C GLY A 143 -1.61 -27.57 9.62
N LEU A 144 -1.30 -26.31 9.26
CA LEU A 144 -0.50 -25.98 8.09
C LEU A 144 1.00 -25.85 8.37
N GLU A 145 1.45 -26.11 9.60
CA GLU A 145 2.86 -26.01 10.02
C GLU A 145 3.78 -26.77 9.07
N ASN A 146 3.50 -28.07 8.85
CA ASN A 146 4.29 -28.94 7.99
C ASN A 146 4.28 -28.46 6.52
N ALA A 147 3.16 -27.93 6.04
CA ALA A 147 3.06 -27.43 4.67
C ALA A 147 3.91 -26.15 4.50
N TYR A 148 3.89 -25.27 5.48
CA TYR A 148 4.66 -24.02 5.46
C TYR A 148 6.14 -24.26 5.71
N GLU A 149 6.50 -25.26 6.52
CA GLU A 149 7.88 -25.77 6.62
C GLU A 149 8.37 -26.30 5.27
N HIS A 150 7.56 -27.11 4.57
CA HIS A 150 7.91 -27.58 3.24
C HIS A 150 8.12 -26.42 2.26
N PHE A 151 7.21 -25.44 2.25
CA PHE A 151 7.31 -24.26 1.41
C PHE A 151 8.55 -23.40 1.70
N HIS A 152 8.96 -23.30 2.95
CA HIS A 152 10.19 -22.61 3.32
C HIS A 152 11.42 -23.22 2.63
N THR A 153 11.43 -24.54 2.37
CA THR A 153 12.56 -25.20 1.69
C THR A 153 12.68 -24.85 0.21
N ILE A 154 11.61 -24.35 -0.42
CA ILE A 154 11.57 -23.94 -1.83
C ILE A 154 11.44 -22.42 -1.99
N ASP A 155 11.36 -21.67 -0.89
CA ASP A 155 11.30 -20.21 -0.92
C ASP A 155 12.67 -19.63 -1.31
N ARG A 156 12.70 -18.87 -2.40
CA ARG A 156 13.90 -18.17 -2.86
C ARG A 156 14.35 -17.08 -1.86
N GLU A 157 13.42 -16.65 -1.02
CA GLU A 157 13.58 -15.62 0.01
C GLU A 157 13.69 -16.21 1.43
N ALA A 158 13.86 -17.54 1.56
CA ALA A 158 13.88 -18.28 2.84
C ALA A 158 14.89 -17.74 3.87
N SER A 159 15.93 -17.02 3.44
CA SER A 159 16.93 -16.44 4.33
C SER A 159 16.37 -15.42 5.33
N TYR A 160 15.30 -14.70 4.95
CA TYR A 160 14.62 -13.71 5.78
C TYR A 160 13.12 -14.01 6.00
N HIS A 161 12.61 -15.13 5.48
CA HIS A 161 11.29 -15.64 5.79
C HIS A 161 11.35 -16.86 6.72
N ASN A 162 10.21 -17.22 7.29
CA ASN A 162 10.00 -18.44 8.08
C ASN A 162 8.52 -18.86 8.02
N PRO A 163 8.19 -20.13 8.36
CA PRO A 163 6.82 -20.64 8.33
C PRO A 163 5.82 -19.81 9.16
N GLU A 164 6.22 -19.34 10.33
CA GLU A 164 5.36 -18.53 11.20
C GLU A 164 5.04 -17.16 10.57
N LEU A 165 5.99 -16.56 9.84
CA LEU A 165 5.78 -15.32 9.09
C LEU A 165 4.75 -15.53 7.97
N TYR A 166 4.83 -16.65 7.25
CA TYR A 166 3.80 -17.00 6.25
C TYR A 166 2.42 -17.12 6.90
N ALA A 167 2.34 -17.69 8.10
CA ALA A 167 1.09 -17.79 8.84
C ALA A 167 0.56 -16.40 9.26
N VAL A 168 1.41 -15.51 9.77
CA VAL A 168 0.99 -14.12 10.08
C VAL A 168 0.45 -13.41 8.84
N TRP A 169 1.11 -13.56 7.69
CA TRP A 169 0.67 -12.97 6.43
C TRP A 169 -0.66 -13.52 5.93
N ASN A 170 -0.81 -14.85 5.92
CA ASN A 170 -2.05 -15.48 5.47
C ASN A 170 -3.19 -15.35 6.50
N ALA A 171 -2.95 -14.94 7.75
CA ALA A 171 -3.99 -14.74 8.77
C ALA A 171 -4.79 -13.45 8.58
N LYS A 172 -4.24 -12.44 7.90
CA LYS A 172 -4.76 -11.07 7.87
C LYS A 172 -6.24 -10.98 7.43
N PRO A 173 -6.67 -11.65 6.34
CA PRO A 173 -8.07 -11.57 5.90
C PRO A 173 -9.04 -12.12 6.94
N TRP A 174 -8.70 -13.25 7.58
CA TRP A 174 -9.53 -13.84 8.64
C TRP A 174 -9.57 -12.96 9.89
N LEU A 175 -8.43 -12.44 10.33
CA LEU A 175 -8.35 -11.60 11.54
C LEU A 175 -9.18 -10.32 11.38
N LEU A 176 -9.13 -9.70 10.20
CA LEU A 176 -9.94 -8.53 9.88
C LEU A 176 -11.44 -8.85 9.94
N ASP A 177 -11.88 -9.92 9.26
CA ASP A 177 -13.30 -10.33 9.25
C ASP A 177 -13.80 -10.77 10.64
N SER A 178 -12.99 -11.56 11.36
CA SER A 178 -13.33 -12.04 12.70
C SER A 178 -13.44 -10.92 13.72
N ALA A 179 -12.66 -9.83 13.59
CA ALA A 179 -12.73 -8.70 14.51
C ALA A 179 -14.06 -7.95 14.37
N ILE A 180 -14.51 -7.75 13.12
CA ILE A 180 -15.78 -7.07 12.82
C ILE A 180 -16.94 -7.88 13.41
N LYS A 181 -17.00 -9.17 13.09
CA LYS A 181 -18.06 -10.07 13.58
C LYS A 181 -18.11 -10.11 15.09
N HIS A 182 -16.95 -10.25 15.74
CA HIS A 182 -16.88 -10.28 17.20
C HIS A 182 -17.39 -8.99 17.84
N LEU A 183 -17.03 -7.81 17.33
CA LEU A 183 -17.52 -6.53 17.87
C LEU A 183 -19.02 -6.33 17.63
N GLU A 184 -19.52 -6.73 16.47
CA GLU A 184 -20.95 -6.68 16.17
C GLU A 184 -21.75 -7.61 17.10
N GLU A 185 -21.33 -8.87 17.23
CA GLU A 185 -22.04 -9.91 17.99
C GLU A 185 -21.96 -9.68 19.51
N GLU A 186 -20.77 -9.38 20.05
CA GLU A 186 -20.55 -9.32 21.51
C GLU A 186 -20.73 -7.91 22.09
N LYS A 187 -20.58 -6.86 21.27
CA LYS A 187 -20.65 -5.46 21.72
C LYS A 187 -21.77 -4.66 21.06
N GLY A 188 -22.39 -5.17 20.00
CA GLY A 188 -23.35 -4.39 19.20
C GLY A 188 -22.68 -3.22 18.47
N GLU A 189 -21.36 -3.26 18.29
CA GLU A 189 -20.63 -2.19 17.63
C GLU A 189 -20.54 -2.42 16.13
N VAL A 190 -21.23 -1.57 15.37
CA VAL A 190 -21.21 -1.60 13.90
C VAL A 190 -20.29 -0.50 13.37
N TYR A 191 -19.49 -0.85 12.36
CA TYR A 191 -18.56 0.04 11.68
C TYR A 191 -18.90 0.12 10.19
N ASP A 192 -18.74 1.30 9.58
CA ASP A 192 -18.99 1.51 8.15
C ASP A 192 -17.83 0.96 7.30
N TYR A 193 -16.60 1.10 7.80
CA TYR A 193 -15.40 0.58 7.18
C TYR A 193 -14.51 -0.11 8.20
N ALA A 194 -13.81 -1.15 7.76
CA ALA A 194 -12.77 -1.80 8.52
C ALA A 194 -11.54 -2.05 7.65
N PHE A 195 -10.36 -1.85 8.22
CA PHE A 195 -9.09 -2.01 7.52
C PHE A 195 -8.13 -2.86 8.31
N TRP A 196 -7.49 -3.80 7.62
CA TRP A 196 -6.23 -4.35 8.09
C TRP A 196 -5.15 -3.28 7.97
N ASN A 197 -4.33 -3.13 9.00
CA ASN A 197 -3.13 -2.31 8.97
C ASN A 197 -2.01 -3.02 9.73
N ASP A 198 -0.90 -3.30 9.07
CA ASP A 198 0.31 -3.75 9.74
C ASP A 198 0.78 -2.63 10.68
N ALA A 199 0.81 -2.87 12.00
CA ALA A 199 1.30 -1.86 12.96
C ALA A 199 2.74 -1.43 12.66
N GLY A 200 3.54 -2.36 12.13
CA GLY A 200 4.91 -2.10 11.67
C GLY A 200 5.03 -1.24 10.40
N SER A 201 3.93 -0.75 9.83
CA SER A 201 3.97 0.25 8.75
C SER A 201 4.29 1.66 9.27
N PHE A 202 4.05 1.95 10.55
CA PHE A 202 4.37 3.24 11.18
C PHE A 202 5.82 3.25 11.69
N ARG A 203 6.79 3.09 10.78
CA ARG A 203 8.21 3.00 11.17
C ARG A 203 8.87 4.33 11.48
N TYR A 204 8.41 5.39 10.83
CA TYR A 204 8.96 6.73 10.95
C TYR A 204 8.05 7.62 11.77
N ASP A 205 8.62 8.68 12.34
CA ASP A 205 7.84 9.70 13.02
C ASP A 205 6.85 10.32 12.04
N HIS A 206 5.61 10.51 12.50
CA HIS A 206 4.53 11.05 11.70
C HIS A 206 3.68 12.01 12.54
N VAL A 207 2.81 12.76 11.86
CA VAL A 207 1.90 13.73 12.48
C VAL A 207 0.45 13.23 12.53
N TYR A 208 0.18 12.06 11.95
CA TYR A 208 -1.17 11.51 11.87
C TYR A 208 -1.75 11.18 13.24
N THR A 209 -3.02 11.54 13.44
CA THR A 209 -3.80 11.33 14.66
C THR A 209 -5.14 10.68 14.35
N GLU A 210 -6.04 11.38 13.66
CA GLU A 210 -7.33 10.83 13.22
C GLU A 210 -7.16 10.06 11.90
N TRP A 211 -6.47 8.93 11.97
CA TRP A 211 -6.10 8.15 10.80
C TRP A 211 -6.71 6.75 10.78
N PRO A 212 -7.20 6.27 9.63
CA PRO A 212 -7.56 7.04 8.43
C PRO A 212 -8.61 8.10 8.76
N ASN A 213 -8.53 9.25 8.11
CA ASN A 213 -9.52 10.31 8.35
C ASN A 213 -10.90 9.88 7.80
N PRO A 214 -11.98 9.88 8.61
CA PRO A 214 -13.31 9.43 8.20
C PRO A 214 -13.83 10.10 6.92
N SER A 215 -13.76 11.42 6.87
CA SER A 215 -14.21 12.21 5.72
C SER A 215 -13.39 11.89 4.46
N ARG A 216 -12.08 11.70 4.60
CA ARG A 216 -11.19 11.32 3.49
C ARG A 216 -11.50 9.91 2.96
N VAL A 217 -11.75 8.95 3.84
CA VAL A 217 -12.14 7.58 3.44
C VAL A 217 -13.44 7.61 2.64
N GLU A 218 -14.43 8.36 3.12
CA GLU A 218 -15.72 8.48 2.44
C GLU A 218 -15.58 9.12 1.05
N GLU A 219 -14.78 10.18 0.93
CA GLU A 219 -14.43 10.81 -0.35
C GLU A 219 -13.81 9.79 -1.32
N VAL A 220 -12.81 9.02 -0.85
CA VAL A 220 -12.10 8.03 -1.67
C VAL A 220 -13.05 6.93 -2.16
N TRP A 221 -13.97 6.47 -1.32
CA TRP A 221 -14.98 5.49 -1.73
C TRP A 221 -15.97 6.06 -2.74
N ASN A 222 -16.41 7.30 -2.57
CA ASN A 222 -17.28 7.98 -3.52
C ASN A 222 -16.61 8.09 -4.90
N ILE A 223 -15.33 8.48 -4.95
CA ILE A 223 -14.55 8.51 -6.20
C ILE A 223 -14.43 7.10 -6.79
N GLY A 224 -14.17 6.08 -5.96
CA GLY A 224 -14.10 4.68 -6.39
C GLY A 224 -15.39 4.22 -7.07
N VAL A 225 -16.55 4.49 -6.47
CA VAL A 225 -17.87 4.20 -7.04
C VAL A 225 -18.09 4.95 -8.35
N GLU A 226 -17.73 6.24 -8.41
CA GLU A 226 -17.85 7.03 -9.64
C GLU A 226 -17.04 6.44 -10.78
N ARG A 227 -15.79 6.03 -10.54
CA ARG A 227 -14.94 5.37 -11.55
C ARG A 227 -15.55 4.08 -12.08
N VAL A 228 -16.14 3.28 -11.20
CA VAL A 228 -16.80 2.02 -11.58
C VAL A 228 -18.02 2.31 -12.44
N VAL A 229 -18.82 3.32 -12.08
CA VAL A 229 -20.01 3.74 -12.86
C VAL A 229 -19.60 4.29 -14.22
N GLU A 230 -18.62 5.19 -14.29
CA GLU A 230 -18.10 5.78 -15.54
C GLU A 230 -17.62 4.72 -16.53
N ALA A 231 -16.99 3.65 -16.02
CA ALA A 231 -16.46 2.57 -16.83
C ALA A 231 -17.49 1.47 -17.16
N GLY A 232 -18.79 1.70 -16.87
CA GLY A 232 -19.87 0.76 -17.18
C GLY A 232 -19.86 -0.49 -16.30
N GLY A 233 -19.44 -0.35 -15.04
CA GLY A 233 -19.43 -1.41 -14.03
C GLY A 233 -20.83 -1.83 -13.55
N PHE A 234 -20.94 -2.17 -12.25
CA PHE A 234 -22.18 -2.70 -11.65
C PHE A 234 -23.44 -1.87 -11.98
N THR A 235 -24.57 -2.54 -12.21
CA THR A 235 -25.87 -1.90 -12.48
C THR A 235 -26.66 -1.55 -11.22
N GLU A 236 -26.07 -1.77 -10.04
CA GLU A 236 -26.76 -1.58 -8.76
C GLU A 236 -26.86 -0.10 -8.36
N SER A 237 -27.59 0.19 -7.28
CA SER A 237 -27.59 1.55 -6.69
C SER A 237 -26.20 1.88 -6.11
N ARG A 238 -25.77 3.15 -6.20
CA ARG A 238 -24.48 3.65 -5.67
C ARG A 238 -24.16 3.17 -4.25
N GLY A 239 -25.15 3.17 -3.34
CA GLY A 239 -24.96 2.72 -1.96
C GLY A 239 -24.55 1.24 -1.84
N LYS A 240 -25.13 0.37 -2.67
CA LYS A 240 -24.77 -1.05 -2.70
C LYS A 240 -23.38 -1.28 -3.32
N MET A 241 -22.98 -0.44 -4.28
CA MET A 241 -21.65 -0.58 -4.90
C MET A 241 -20.51 -0.40 -3.88
N LYS A 242 -20.65 0.50 -2.89
CA LYS A 242 -19.63 0.67 -1.83
C LYS A 242 -19.35 -0.65 -1.10
N ASN A 243 -20.39 -1.46 -0.92
CA ASN A 243 -20.34 -2.76 -0.26
C ASN A 243 -19.69 -3.87 -1.13
N HIS A 244 -19.24 -3.53 -2.34
CA HIS A 244 -18.55 -4.43 -3.25
C HIS A 244 -17.11 -4.00 -3.55
N LEU A 245 -16.69 -2.84 -3.07
CA LEU A 245 -15.37 -2.29 -3.35
C LEU A 245 -14.40 -2.53 -2.19
N LEU A 246 -13.27 -3.14 -2.55
CA LEU A 246 -12.12 -3.43 -1.69
C LEU A 246 -10.96 -2.52 -2.08
N PHE A 247 -10.45 -1.79 -1.11
CA PHE A 247 -9.33 -0.87 -1.32
C PHE A 247 -8.00 -1.57 -1.08
N PHE A 248 -7.06 -1.33 -1.99
CA PHE A 248 -5.64 -1.67 -1.82
C PHE A 248 -4.73 -0.53 -2.30
N PRO A 249 -3.59 -0.29 -1.63
CA PRO A 249 -2.54 0.56 -2.15
C PRO A 249 -1.67 -0.21 -3.16
N PHE A 250 -1.33 0.43 -4.28
CA PHE A 250 -0.48 -0.13 -5.32
C PHE A 250 0.82 0.68 -5.49
N THR A 251 1.92 -0.03 -5.54
CA THR A 251 3.24 0.50 -5.92
C THR A 251 3.58 0.15 -7.37
N GLY A 252 2.97 -0.88 -7.94
CA GLY A 252 3.20 -1.34 -9.30
C GLY A 252 1.93 -1.72 -10.05
N MET A 253 2.09 -2.22 -11.26
CA MET A 253 1.01 -2.74 -12.09
C MET A 253 1.45 -3.99 -12.85
N PHE A 254 0.51 -4.86 -13.19
CA PHE A 254 0.79 -6.06 -13.95
C PHE A 254 1.41 -5.74 -15.32
N GLY A 255 2.43 -6.49 -15.71
CA GLY A 255 2.99 -6.39 -17.06
C GLY A 255 2.09 -7.08 -18.10
N TRP A 256 2.17 -6.65 -19.36
CA TRP A 256 1.33 -7.15 -20.47
C TRP A 256 1.28 -8.68 -20.57
N ALA A 257 2.38 -9.39 -20.27
CA ALA A 257 2.44 -10.85 -20.30
C ALA A 257 1.41 -11.53 -19.39
N LYS A 258 0.97 -10.88 -18.31
CA LYS A 258 -0.03 -11.40 -17.37
C LYS A 258 -1.44 -11.43 -17.93
N ARG A 259 -1.70 -10.86 -19.11
CA ARG A 259 -2.99 -11.01 -19.82
C ARG A 259 -3.36 -12.46 -20.15
N TYR A 260 -2.36 -13.34 -20.21
CA TYR A 260 -2.52 -14.76 -20.53
C TYR A 260 -2.57 -15.65 -19.29
N TRP A 261 -2.35 -15.08 -18.10
CA TRP A 261 -2.45 -15.81 -16.85
C TRP A 261 -3.88 -16.32 -16.67
N LYS A 262 -4.00 -17.55 -16.20
CA LYS A 262 -5.26 -18.24 -15.92
C LYS A 262 -5.33 -18.60 -14.45
N GLU A 263 -6.54 -18.83 -13.98
CA GLU A 263 -6.81 -19.27 -12.61
C GLU A 263 -5.92 -20.45 -12.17
N ASP A 264 -5.69 -21.42 -13.06
CA ASP A 264 -4.88 -22.62 -12.80
C ASP A 264 -3.37 -22.40 -12.83
N ASP A 265 -2.88 -21.23 -13.23
CA ASP A 265 -1.44 -20.94 -13.28
C ASP A 265 -0.85 -20.68 -11.88
N GLY A 266 -1.70 -20.59 -10.85
CA GLY A 266 -1.29 -20.42 -9.45
C GLY A 266 -0.99 -18.97 -9.05
N PRO A 267 -0.45 -18.76 -7.83
CA PRO A 267 -0.12 -17.43 -7.30
C PRO A 267 0.80 -16.61 -8.22
N VAL A 268 0.65 -15.28 -8.20
CA VAL A 268 1.38 -14.36 -9.07
C VAL A 268 2.47 -13.62 -8.31
N ASP A 269 3.71 -14.07 -8.47
CA ASP A 269 4.88 -13.47 -7.83
C ASP A 269 5.32 -12.16 -8.51
N MET A 270 4.81 -11.03 -8.00
CA MET A 270 5.12 -9.66 -8.43
C MET A 270 4.96 -8.69 -7.26
N ASP A 271 5.80 -7.66 -7.19
CA ASP A 271 5.68 -6.59 -6.19
C ASP A 271 4.83 -5.43 -6.73
N ILE A 272 3.50 -5.55 -6.64
CA ILE A 272 2.56 -4.51 -7.12
C ILE A 272 1.72 -3.86 -6.02
N SER A 273 1.54 -4.54 -4.89
CA SER A 273 0.79 -4.08 -3.72
C SER A 273 1.33 -4.84 -2.50
N GLU A 274 1.35 -4.22 -1.33
CA GLU A 274 1.61 -4.95 -0.09
C GLU A 274 0.29 -5.33 0.57
N GLY A 275 0.23 -6.53 1.14
CA GLY A 275 -0.82 -6.90 2.09
C GLY A 275 -0.70 -6.16 3.43
N SER A 276 -0.02 -5.02 3.50
CA SER A 276 0.19 -4.24 4.74
C SER A 276 -0.99 -3.33 5.07
N PHE A 277 -1.82 -2.98 4.08
CA PHE A 277 -3.06 -2.24 4.30
C PHE A 277 -4.12 -2.61 3.26
N PHE A 278 -5.33 -2.97 3.70
CA PHE A 278 -6.48 -3.20 2.84
C PHE A 278 -7.77 -3.16 3.64
N GLY A 279 -8.90 -2.92 2.98
CA GLY A 279 -10.19 -2.93 3.66
C GLY A 279 -11.35 -2.37 2.86
N GLY A 280 -12.50 -2.31 3.52
CA GLY A 280 -13.75 -1.81 2.95
C GLY A 280 -14.91 -2.01 3.90
N SER A 281 -16.13 -2.09 3.35
CA SER A 281 -17.31 -2.39 4.17
C SER A 281 -17.19 -3.77 4.85
N PRO A 282 -17.90 -4.02 5.96
CA PRO A 282 -18.01 -5.34 6.57
C PRO A 282 -18.30 -6.47 5.57
N SER A 283 -19.29 -6.26 4.69
CA SER A 283 -19.63 -7.26 3.67
C SER A 283 -18.54 -7.49 2.61
N THR A 284 -17.78 -6.44 2.27
CA THR A 284 -16.61 -6.56 1.38
C THR A 284 -15.52 -7.37 2.07
N VAL A 285 -15.27 -7.10 3.35
CA VAL A 285 -14.26 -7.80 4.14
C VAL A 285 -14.61 -9.29 4.27
N SER A 286 -15.87 -9.63 4.58
CA SER A 286 -16.29 -11.03 4.65
C SER A 286 -16.12 -11.76 3.31
N TRP A 287 -16.53 -11.13 2.20
CA TRP A 287 -16.28 -11.67 0.86
C TRP A 287 -14.80 -11.89 0.59
N TRP A 288 -13.95 -10.94 0.97
CA TRP A 288 -12.51 -11.02 0.76
C TRP A 288 -11.89 -12.17 1.56
N SER A 289 -12.24 -12.30 2.85
CA SER A 289 -11.77 -13.40 3.72
C SER A 289 -12.14 -14.76 3.14
N GLU A 290 -13.41 -14.96 2.78
CA GLU A 290 -13.90 -16.20 2.19
C GLU A 290 -13.18 -16.52 0.87
N THR A 291 -13.15 -15.55 -0.06
CA THR A 291 -12.51 -15.71 -1.36
C THR A 291 -11.02 -16.02 -1.20
N TYR A 292 -10.34 -15.35 -0.26
CA TYR A 292 -8.92 -15.57 -0.02
C TYR A 292 -8.62 -17.03 0.34
N TYR A 293 -9.38 -17.62 1.29
CA TYR A 293 -9.12 -18.98 1.72
C TYR A 293 -9.57 -20.04 0.71
N ILE A 294 -10.62 -19.78 -0.10
CA ILE A 294 -10.97 -20.64 -1.24
C ILE A 294 -9.76 -20.83 -2.16
N TYR A 295 -9.09 -19.73 -2.53
CA TYR A 295 -7.94 -19.78 -3.43
C TYR A 295 -6.64 -20.19 -2.76
N HIS A 296 -6.41 -19.81 -1.50
CA HIS A 296 -5.31 -20.32 -0.70
C HIS A 296 -5.32 -21.84 -0.68
N ASP A 297 -6.45 -22.45 -0.31
CA ASP A 297 -6.57 -23.89 -0.16
C ASP A 297 -6.55 -24.61 -1.52
N TYR A 298 -7.12 -23.97 -2.55
CA TYR A 298 -7.03 -24.48 -3.93
C TYR A 298 -5.58 -24.60 -4.39
N TYR A 299 -4.81 -23.52 -4.25
CA TYR A 299 -3.41 -23.49 -4.69
C TYR A 299 -2.50 -24.35 -3.81
N LEU A 300 -2.77 -24.39 -2.51
CA LEU A 300 -2.11 -25.31 -1.59
C LEU A 300 -2.29 -26.78 -2.03
N ARG A 301 -3.52 -27.21 -2.34
CA ARG A 301 -3.81 -28.59 -2.81
C ARG A 301 -3.14 -28.93 -4.14
N LYS A 302 -2.88 -27.93 -4.99
CA LYS A 302 -2.15 -28.10 -6.25
C LYS A 302 -0.64 -28.14 -6.07
N GLY A 303 -0.13 -27.92 -4.85
CA GLY A 303 1.29 -27.88 -4.54
C GLY A 303 1.97 -26.55 -4.93
N TYR A 304 1.20 -25.48 -5.16
CA TYR A 304 1.78 -24.15 -5.36
C TYR A 304 2.23 -23.56 -4.03
N PHE A 305 3.33 -22.79 -4.07
CA PHE A 305 3.79 -22.01 -2.92
C PHE A 305 2.79 -20.88 -2.58
N VAL A 306 2.15 -20.98 -1.41
CA VAL A 306 1.19 -19.98 -0.89
C VAL A 306 1.70 -19.27 0.38
N GLY A 307 3.00 -19.37 0.68
CA GLY A 307 3.57 -18.78 1.90
C GLY A 307 3.56 -17.25 1.94
N LYS A 308 3.67 -16.58 0.79
CA LYS A 308 3.66 -15.11 0.67
C LYS A 308 2.26 -14.63 0.29
N ASP A 309 1.59 -13.93 1.20
CA ASP A 309 0.23 -13.40 0.98
C ASP A 309 0.12 -12.60 -0.33
N GLN A 310 1.12 -11.78 -0.61
CA GLN A 310 1.19 -10.93 -1.80
C GLN A 310 0.98 -11.70 -3.12
N THR A 311 1.52 -12.92 -3.25
CA THR A 311 1.42 -13.67 -4.51
C THR A 311 0.00 -14.17 -4.74
N LEU A 312 -0.70 -14.55 -3.66
CA LEU A 312 -2.10 -14.91 -3.68
C LEU A 312 -2.99 -13.69 -3.92
N ILE A 313 -2.74 -12.58 -3.22
CA ILE A 313 -3.45 -11.30 -3.42
C ILE A 313 -3.40 -10.88 -4.89
N ASN A 314 -2.22 -10.97 -5.52
CA ASN A 314 -2.06 -10.64 -6.94
C ASN A 314 -2.86 -11.56 -7.88
N ALA A 315 -2.97 -12.86 -7.57
CA ALA A 315 -3.84 -13.75 -8.33
C ALA A 315 -5.31 -13.31 -8.18
N LEU A 316 -5.74 -12.98 -6.97
CA LEU A 316 -7.10 -12.49 -6.69
C LEU A 316 -7.40 -11.15 -7.36
N PHE A 317 -6.41 -10.28 -7.54
CA PHE A 317 -6.54 -9.05 -8.32
C PHE A 317 -6.81 -9.31 -9.81
N LEU A 318 -6.16 -10.31 -10.40
CA LEU A 318 -6.43 -10.71 -11.79
C LEU A 318 -7.77 -11.42 -11.91
N LEU A 319 -8.16 -12.19 -10.89
CA LEU A 319 -9.41 -12.92 -10.85
C LEU A 319 -10.60 -11.98 -10.62
N PHE A 320 -10.54 -11.03 -9.69
CA PHE A 320 -11.67 -10.18 -9.27
C PHE A 320 -11.41 -8.67 -9.43
N PRO A 321 -10.89 -8.20 -10.58
CA PRO A 321 -10.50 -6.80 -10.74
C PRO A 321 -11.68 -5.83 -10.67
N GLU A 322 -12.91 -6.30 -10.87
CA GLU A 322 -14.11 -5.49 -10.75
C GLU A 322 -14.41 -5.06 -9.30
N ARG A 323 -13.91 -5.79 -8.30
CA ARG A 323 -14.12 -5.50 -6.88
C ARG A 323 -13.00 -4.70 -6.25
N VAL A 324 -11.90 -4.47 -6.98
CA VAL A 324 -10.70 -3.84 -6.44
C VAL A 324 -10.52 -2.44 -7.00
N PHE A 325 -10.28 -1.49 -6.11
CA PHE A 325 -9.90 -0.13 -6.46
C PHE A 325 -8.80 0.34 -5.51
N GLY A 326 -8.14 1.43 -5.83
CA GLY A 326 -6.99 1.83 -5.05
C GLY A 326 -6.29 3.08 -5.52
N ILE A 327 -5.10 3.28 -4.98
CA ILE A 327 -4.17 4.33 -5.36
C ILE A 327 -2.92 3.72 -5.95
N TRP A 328 -2.34 4.37 -6.96
CA TRP A 328 -1.09 3.94 -7.56
C TRP A 328 -0.07 5.06 -7.44
N LEU A 329 0.95 4.86 -6.59
CA LEU A 329 1.97 5.88 -6.34
C LEU A 329 2.80 6.16 -7.60
N ASP A 330 3.27 5.11 -8.26
CA ASP A 330 4.08 5.21 -9.48
C ASP A 330 3.24 5.27 -10.76
N ASN A 331 2.06 5.90 -10.68
CA ASN A 331 1.17 6.04 -11.82
C ASN A 331 1.89 6.76 -12.99
N PRO A 332 2.13 6.10 -14.13
CA PRO A 332 2.82 6.69 -15.27
C PRO A 332 1.98 7.78 -15.95
N ASP A 333 0.66 7.80 -15.70
CA ASP A 333 -0.25 8.84 -16.21
C ASP A 333 -0.13 10.14 -15.40
N ALA A 334 0.50 10.12 -14.22
CA ALA A 334 0.76 11.33 -13.47
C ALA A 334 1.84 12.14 -14.19
N THR A 335 1.60 13.44 -14.36
CA THR A 335 2.59 14.35 -14.92
C THR A 335 3.87 14.24 -14.10
N ARG A 336 4.92 13.69 -14.70
CA ARG A 336 6.23 13.59 -14.06
C ARG A 336 6.76 15.00 -13.87
N ILE A 337 6.83 15.43 -12.63
CA ILE A 337 7.46 16.68 -12.23
C ILE A 337 8.41 16.31 -11.11
N GLY A 338 9.72 16.43 -11.35
CA GLY A 338 10.77 15.95 -10.45
C GLY A 338 12.00 15.42 -11.21
N ILE A 339 13.10 15.25 -10.49
CA ILE A 339 14.36 14.74 -11.06
C ILE A 339 14.43 13.23 -10.79
N PRO A 340 14.46 12.37 -11.83
CA PRO A 340 14.57 10.93 -11.67
C PRO A 340 15.73 10.54 -10.73
N GLY A 341 15.46 9.66 -9.76
CA GLY A 341 16.45 9.17 -8.79
C GLY A 341 16.57 9.97 -7.49
N PHE A 342 15.98 11.18 -7.41
CA PHE A 342 16.00 12.00 -6.18
C PHE A 342 14.66 12.11 -5.47
N ASP A 343 13.57 12.01 -6.24
CA ASP A 343 12.20 11.99 -5.75
C ASP A 343 11.68 10.55 -5.74
N VAL A 344 10.70 10.30 -4.86
CA VAL A 344 10.07 9.00 -4.74
C VAL A 344 9.03 8.89 -5.86
N GLY A 345 9.50 8.48 -7.03
CA GLY A 345 8.68 8.36 -8.23
C GLY A 345 8.24 9.71 -8.80
N SER A 346 7.04 9.74 -9.37
CA SER A 346 6.50 10.92 -10.07
C SER A 346 5.79 11.91 -9.14
N MET A 347 5.61 11.58 -7.85
CA MET A 347 4.68 12.27 -6.96
C MET A 347 5.35 13.29 -6.01
N GLY A 348 6.65 13.56 -6.19
CA GLY A 348 7.44 14.39 -5.28
C GLY A 348 8.00 13.57 -4.12
N LYS A 349 8.32 14.23 -2.99
CA LYS A 349 8.92 13.54 -1.84
C LYS A 349 7.85 12.98 -0.90
N CYS A 350 7.32 11.80 -1.23
CA CYS A 350 6.17 11.18 -0.57
C CYS A 350 6.49 10.13 0.52
N GLY A 351 7.59 10.30 1.25
CA GLY A 351 8.03 9.30 2.22
C GLY A 351 8.29 7.92 1.57
N PRO A 352 8.28 6.82 2.34
CA PRO A 352 8.46 5.47 1.80
C PRO A 352 7.28 5.06 0.90
N PRO A 353 7.54 4.56 -0.33
CA PRO A 353 6.48 4.15 -1.27
C PRO A 353 5.44 3.21 -0.67
N TRP A 354 5.94 2.25 0.11
CA TRP A 354 5.17 1.17 0.68
C TRP A 354 4.08 1.64 1.65
N TRP A 355 4.25 2.81 2.28
CA TRP A 355 3.30 3.34 3.26
C TRP A 355 2.67 4.67 2.84
N TYR A 356 2.74 4.99 1.55
CA TYR A 356 2.14 6.20 0.99
C TYR A 356 0.63 6.33 1.29
N TYR A 357 -0.07 5.20 1.46
CA TYR A 357 -1.48 5.19 1.85
C TYR A 357 -1.75 5.89 3.19
N GLN A 358 -0.77 5.92 4.10
CA GLN A 358 -0.90 6.65 5.37
C GLN A 358 -1.10 8.14 5.09
N TRP A 359 -0.21 8.73 4.28
CA TRP A 359 -0.35 10.11 3.84
C TRP A 359 -1.62 10.30 3.04
N PHE A 360 -1.92 9.42 2.08
CA PHE A 360 -3.06 9.59 1.18
C PHE A 360 -4.43 9.64 1.90
N LEU A 361 -4.57 8.86 2.98
CA LEU A 361 -5.79 8.73 3.78
C LEU A 361 -5.85 9.65 5.00
N ALA A 362 -4.80 10.44 5.27
CA ALA A 362 -4.85 11.52 6.25
C ALA A 362 -5.66 12.73 5.73
N ASP A 363 -6.06 13.62 6.63
CA ASP A 363 -6.76 14.84 6.25
C ASP A 363 -5.85 15.83 5.49
N GLY A 364 -6.40 16.97 5.08
CA GLY A 364 -5.66 17.99 4.32
C GLY A 364 -4.51 18.64 5.11
N GLU A 365 -4.74 18.93 6.39
CA GLU A 365 -3.78 19.58 7.28
C GLU A 365 -2.63 18.63 7.64
N GLU A 366 -2.94 17.43 8.11
CA GLU A 366 -1.93 16.41 8.43
C GLU A 366 -1.05 16.08 7.22
N ARG A 367 -1.64 16.00 6.01
CA ARG A 367 -0.87 15.80 4.77
C ARG A 367 0.07 16.96 4.47
N SER A 368 -0.35 18.19 4.70
CA SER A 368 0.48 19.38 4.48
C SER A 368 1.67 19.35 5.43
N VAL A 369 1.40 19.19 6.73
CA VAL A 369 2.43 19.16 7.77
C VAL A 369 3.41 18.00 7.54
N MET A 370 2.92 16.82 7.15
CA MET A 370 3.80 15.68 6.84
C MET A 370 4.67 15.94 5.61
N SER A 371 4.12 16.57 4.57
CA SER A 371 4.87 16.96 3.37
C SER A 371 5.99 17.95 3.70
N GLU A 372 5.70 18.96 4.51
CA GLU A 372 6.69 19.93 5.00
C GLU A 372 7.78 19.24 5.83
N LYS A 373 7.41 18.34 6.73
CA LYS A 373 8.37 17.54 7.50
C LYS A 373 9.31 16.76 6.58
N TRP A 374 8.80 16.06 5.57
CA TRP A 374 9.65 15.33 4.63
C TRP A 374 10.59 16.22 3.82
N LEU A 375 10.13 17.41 3.42
CA LEU A 375 10.98 18.39 2.75
C LEU A 375 12.10 18.87 3.67
N LYS A 376 11.78 19.22 4.92
CA LYS A 376 12.76 19.64 5.92
C LYS A 376 13.79 18.55 6.19
N ASP A 377 13.35 17.34 6.52
CA ASP A 377 14.23 16.18 6.76
C ASP A 377 15.13 15.91 5.53
N SER A 378 14.67 16.26 4.32
CA SER A 378 15.50 16.16 3.12
C SER A 378 16.62 17.18 3.04
N ASN A 379 16.29 18.41 3.40
CA ASN A 379 17.18 19.54 3.27
C ASN A 379 18.27 19.45 4.33
N ASP A 380 17.91 19.01 5.53
CA ASP A 380 18.85 18.76 6.63
C ASP A 380 19.91 17.73 6.23
N TYR A 381 19.50 16.57 5.69
CA TYR A 381 20.43 15.54 5.19
C TYR A 381 21.38 16.05 4.09
N LYS A 382 20.92 16.93 3.20
CA LYS A 382 21.70 17.43 2.05
C LYS A 382 22.57 18.64 2.37
N SER A 383 22.15 19.49 3.31
CA SER A 383 22.93 20.64 3.77
C SER A 383 24.30 20.21 4.30
N TRP A 384 24.42 18.97 4.76
CA TRP A 384 25.68 18.36 5.15
C TRP A 384 26.54 17.89 3.97
N LEU A 385 25.94 17.41 2.87
CA LEU A 385 26.68 16.80 1.75
C LEU A 385 27.07 17.78 0.63
N TRP A 386 26.29 18.83 0.36
CA TRP A 386 26.43 19.64 -0.86
C TRP A 386 26.15 21.14 -0.65
N GLN A 387 26.88 21.78 0.27
CA GLN A 387 26.82 23.23 0.47
C GLN A 387 27.29 23.98 -0.80
N GLY A 388 26.38 24.39 -1.68
CA GLY A 388 26.70 25.31 -2.76
C GLY A 388 25.84 25.22 -4.03
N TRP A 389 25.00 24.20 -4.20
CA TRP A 389 24.20 24.04 -5.43
C TRP A 389 22.69 24.21 -5.17
N GLU A 390 22.22 25.46 -5.15
CA GLU A 390 20.83 25.84 -4.83
C GLU A 390 19.77 25.18 -5.74
N TRP A 391 20.09 24.92 -7.01
CA TRP A 391 19.14 24.33 -7.95
C TRP A 391 18.75 22.87 -7.59
N TRP A 392 19.52 22.18 -6.75
CA TRP A 392 19.19 20.83 -6.25
C TRP A 392 18.22 20.83 -5.07
N ASN A 393 17.94 22.01 -4.49
CA ASN A 393 17.07 22.17 -3.34
C ASN A 393 15.60 22.42 -3.73
N GLN A 394 15.30 22.58 -5.03
CA GLN A 394 13.92 22.71 -5.51
C GLN A 394 13.24 21.34 -5.59
N ARG A 395 13.08 20.69 -4.44
CA ARG A 395 12.27 19.48 -4.31
C ARG A 395 10.79 19.84 -4.30
N GLN A 396 9.98 18.93 -4.84
CA GLN A 396 8.54 19.11 -4.85
C GLN A 396 7.92 18.50 -3.59
N GLU A 397 6.92 19.19 -3.06
CA GLU A 397 6.00 18.65 -2.06
C GLU A 397 5.38 17.35 -2.54
N CYS A 398 5.02 16.49 -1.59
CA CYS A 398 4.29 15.27 -1.91
C CYS A 398 2.92 15.61 -2.51
N ARG A 399 2.56 14.93 -3.59
CA ARG A 399 1.30 15.13 -4.31
C ARG A 399 0.37 13.93 -4.14
N SER A 400 -0.93 14.21 -4.25
CA SER A 400 -1.96 13.17 -4.22
C SER A 400 -2.10 12.49 -5.58
N THR A 401 -2.02 11.16 -5.59
CA THR A 401 -2.34 10.36 -6.78
C THR A 401 -3.85 10.24 -6.94
N ARG A 402 -4.29 9.68 -8.07
CA ARG A 402 -5.71 9.47 -8.35
C ARG A 402 -6.14 8.09 -7.89
N VAL A 403 -7.37 8.01 -7.38
CA VAL A 403 -8.07 6.75 -7.19
C VAL A 403 -8.36 6.15 -8.56
N PHE A 404 -8.12 4.85 -8.71
CA PHE A 404 -8.39 4.09 -9.92
C PHE A 404 -9.18 2.82 -9.62
N TRP A 405 -9.92 2.34 -10.63
CA TRP A 405 -10.55 1.03 -10.62
C TRP A 405 -9.64 0.01 -11.31
N LEU A 406 -9.35 -1.12 -10.67
CA LEU A 406 -8.34 -2.05 -11.16
C LEU A 406 -8.69 -2.61 -12.54
N LYS A 407 -9.95 -2.97 -12.78
CA LYS A 407 -10.40 -3.49 -14.08
C LYS A 407 -10.12 -2.53 -15.23
N ASP A 408 -10.39 -1.23 -15.06
CA ASP A 408 -10.09 -0.23 -16.08
C ASP A 408 -8.59 -0.16 -16.39
N LYS A 409 -7.74 -0.18 -15.36
CA LYS A 409 -6.28 -0.22 -15.54
C LYS A 409 -5.82 -1.49 -16.24
N LEU A 410 -6.34 -2.66 -15.89
CA LEU A 410 -6.02 -3.91 -16.58
C LEU A 410 -6.46 -3.88 -18.04
N LEU A 411 -7.64 -3.32 -18.36
CA LEU A 411 -8.08 -3.17 -19.75
C LEU A 411 -7.17 -2.22 -20.55
N GLY A 412 -6.62 -1.20 -19.90
CA GLY A 412 -5.59 -0.33 -20.49
C GLY A 412 -4.29 -1.07 -20.81
N VAL A 413 -3.84 -1.96 -19.93
CA VAL A 413 -2.58 -2.70 -20.08
C VAL A 413 -2.72 -3.93 -20.98
N PHE A 414 -3.76 -4.74 -20.80
CA PHE A 414 -3.97 -6.02 -21.48
C PHE A 414 -4.73 -5.87 -22.80
N GLY A 415 -5.45 -4.76 -22.97
CA GLY A 415 -6.29 -4.43 -24.11
C GLY A 415 -7.79 -4.53 -23.79
N ARG A 416 -8.61 -3.70 -24.46
CA ARG A 416 -10.07 -3.60 -24.19
C ARG A 416 -10.86 -4.89 -24.37
N GLY A 417 -10.33 -5.85 -25.12
CA GLY A 417 -10.95 -7.17 -25.31
C GLY A 417 -10.51 -8.22 -24.29
N TRP A 418 -9.69 -7.86 -23.30
CA TRP A 418 -9.27 -8.79 -22.26
C TRP A 418 -10.45 -9.14 -21.36
N THR A 419 -10.58 -10.43 -21.08
CA THR A 419 -11.56 -10.99 -20.15
C THR A 419 -10.83 -11.84 -19.13
N VAL A 420 -11.32 -11.84 -17.89
CA VAL A 420 -10.80 -12.73 -16.86
C VAL A 420 -11.05 -14.18 -17.29
N ASN A 421 -10.02 -15.01 -17.23
CA ASN A 421 -10.12 -16.44 -17.48
C ASN A 421 -10.37 -17.19 -16.16
N ARG A 422 -11.65 -17.30 -15.77
CA ARG A 422 -12.09 -18.03 -14.57
C ARG A 422 -12.58 -19.41 -14.98
N ASN A 423 -11.95 -20.45 -14.44
CA ASN A 423 -12.49 -21.80 -14.35
C ASN A 423 -13.30 -21.89 -13.04
N VAL A 424 -14.30 -21.02 -12.91
CA VAL A 424 -15.15 -20.77 -11.73
C VAL A 424 -15.07 -21.89 -10.69
N ILE A 425 -14.16 -21.73 -9.72
CA ILE A 425 -14.11 -22.54 -8.50
C ILE A 425 -15.18 -21.95 -7.58
N VAL A 426 -16.40 -22.47 -7.67
CA VAL A 426 -17.50 -22.17 -6.73
C VAL A 426 -17.79 -23.41 -5.91
#